data_AF-A0A2W5T611-F1
#
_entry.id   AF-A0A2W5T611-F1
#
_cell.length_a   1.000
_cell.length_b   1.000
_cell.length_c   1.000
_cell.angle_alpha   90.00
_cell.angle_beta   90.00
_cell.angle_gamma   90.00
#
_symmetry.space_group_name_H-M   'P 1'
#
loop_
_entity.id
_entity.type
_entity.pdbx_description
1 polymer ?
#
loop_
_entity_poly.entity_id
_entity_poly.type
_entity_poly.pdbx_seq_one_letter_code
_entity_poly.pdbx_strand_id
1 'polypeptide(L)'
;MRRLAWCAVLVVVACGRTEVVDFPLDENGLPDGGLIDGGVSVDGGTTDGGSSTEDGGTSDGGAGLDGGRTDGGTHEDGGAVDAGPPCPIPWDATVTATLSITADDSRRVWVNGIHGESTTNQWTQPTRFSLTLFRHPQRRNVITVHATNLQNQPGFDRGLLADVRLGNSVVVTDERWKQRGGNDGGWDINDASWLNPNFDDSQWGDSVEQATNGSAPWGRINLVNTNAMWIWPWNSQGTLKPVFEPVFFRRTLYVDMNGQLVDGPAACP
;
A
#
# COMPACT_ATOMS: atom_id res chain seq x y z
N MET A 1 -38.57 -15.16 -6.34
CA MET A 1 -37.61 -16.05 -5.65
C MET A 1 -36.84 -16.85 -6.69
N ARG A 2 -35.63 -16.41 -7.08
CA ARG A 2 -34.69 -17.22 -7.86
C ARG A 2 -33.41 -17.29 -7.04
N ARG A 3 -33.01 -18.52 -6.68
CA ARG A 3 -31.77 -18.80 -5.94
C ARG A 3 -30.63 -18.80 -6.96
N LEU A 4 -29.66 -17.91 -6.81
CA LEU A 4 -28.40 -17.95 -7.53
C LEU A 4 -27.55 -19.07 -6.91
N ALA A 5 -27.27 -20.10 -7.71
CA ALA A 5 -26.34 -21.16 -7.36
C ALA A 5 -24.93 -20.72 -7.80
N TRP A 6 -23.99 -20.72 -6.87
CA TRP A 6 -22.57 -20.49 -7.16
C TRP A 6 -21.90 -21.84 -7.41
N CYS A 7 -21.36 -22.05 -8.61
CA CYS A 7 -20.48 -23.18 -8.90
C CYS A 7 -19.03 -22.70 -8.80
N ALA A 8 -18.33 -23.07 -7.73
CA ALA A 8 -16.88 -22.97 -7.69
C ALA A 8 -16.30 -24.21 -8.41
N VAL A 9 -15.53 -23.99 -9.48
CA VAL A 9 -14.77 -25.05 -10.14
C VAL A 9 -13.43 -25.20 -9.42
N LEU A 10 -13.24 -26.33 -8.74
CA LEU A 10 -12.00 -26.68 -8.06
C LEU A 10 -11.02 -27.30 -9.07
N VAL A 11 -9.98 -26.56 -9.46
CA VAL A 11 -8.85 -27.13 -10.20
C VAL A 11 -7.76 -27.54 -9.20
N VAL A 12 -7.61 -28.84 -8.98
CA VAL A 12 -6.52 -29.38 -8.16
C VAL A 12 -5.27 -29.50 -9.02
N VAL A 13 -4.40 -28.50 -9.00
CA VAL A 13 -3.04 -28.63 -9.53
C VAL A 13 -2.17 -29.25 -8.44
N ALA A 14 -1.68 -30.46 -8.70
CA ALA A 14 -0.79 -31.19 -7.82
C ALA A 14 0.61 -30.56 -7.79
N CYS A 15 0.77 -29.44 -7.07
CA CYS A 15 1.95 -29.07 -6.29
C CYS A 15 1.68 -27.75 -5.53
N GLY A 16 1.22 -27.84 -4.28
CA GLY A 16 1.57 -26.91 -3.20
C GLY A 16 1.23 -25.41 -3.28
N ARG A 17 0.41 -24.93 -4.22
CA ARG A 17 -0.04 -23.52 -4.23
C ARG A 17 -1.46 -23.42 -4.75
N THR A 18 -2.39 -23.01 -3.89
CA THR A 18 -3.77 -22.71 -4.28
C THR A 18 -3.83 -21.24 -4.67
N GLU A 19 -3.90 -20.97 -5.98
CA GLU A 19 -4.24 -19.64 -6.49
C GLU A 19 -5.70 -19.67 -6.93
N VAL A 20 -6.52 -18.77 -6.38
CA VAL A 20 -7.88 -18.52 -6.88
C VAL A 20 -7.72 -17.51 -8.01
N VAL A 21 -7.93 -17.94 -9.24
CA VAL A 21 -7.97 -17.07 -10.42
C VAL A 21 -9.44 -16.76 -10.68
N ASP A 22 -9.86 -15.53 -10.38
CA ASP A 22 -11.19 -15.03 -10.77
C ASP A 22 -11.13 -14.59 -12.23
N PHE A 23 -11.95 -15.22 -13.07
CA PHE A 23 -12.20 -14.74 -14.44
C PHE A 23 -13.34 -13.72 -14.39
N PRO A 24 -13.19 -12.53 -15.00
CA PRO A 24 -14.32 -11.64 -15.17
C PRO A 24 -15.39 -12.36 -16.01
N LEU A 25 -16.60 -12.45 -15.47
CA LEU A 25 -17.76 -12.92 -16.20
C LEU A 25 -18.32 -11.76 -17.02
N ASP A 26 -18.84 -12.05 -18.20
CA ASP A 26 -19.63 -11.07 -18.94
C ASP A 26 -20.95 -10.75 -18.21
N GLU A 27 -21.70 -9.77 -18.72
CA GLU A 27 -23.03 -9.37 -18.20
C GLU A 27 -24.08 -10.50 -18.20
N ASN A 28 -23.74 -11.66 -18.78
CA ASN A 28 -24.58 -12.85 -18.85
C ASN A 28 -24.05 -14.02 -18.00
N GLY A 29 -22.97 -13.84 -17.24
CA GLY A 29 -22.43 -14.86 -16.33
C GLY A 29 -21.66 -15.98 -17.02
N LEU A 30 -21.12 -15.75 -18.21
CA LEU A 30 -20.30 -16.71 -18.95
C LEU A 30 -18.81 -16.27 -18.96
N PRO A 31 -17.86 -17.23 -18.92
CA PRO A 31 -16.43 -16.90 -19.03
C PRO A 31 -16.09 -16.42 -20.44
N ASP A 32 -15.42 -15.26 -20.53
CA ASP A 32 -15.00 -14.63 -21.78
C ASP A 32 -13.95 -15.50 -22.51
N GLY A 33 -14.41 -16.20 -23.55
CA GLY A 33 -13.57 -17.02 -24.42
C GLY A 33 -12.88 -16.19 -25.49
N GLY A 34 -11.95 -15.32 -25.09
CA GLY A 34 -11.11 -14.55 -26.01
C GLY A 34 -10.05 -15.41 -26.70
N LEU A 35 -10.34 -15.86 -27.92
CA LEU A 35 -9.38 -16.45 -28.85
C LEU A 35 -8.28 -15.43 -29.20
N ILE A 36 -7.03 -15.88 -29.07
CA ILE A 36 -5.84 -15.20 -29.59
C ILE A 36 -5.90 -15.32 -31.12
N ASP A 37 -6.09 -14.21 -31.83
CA ASP A 37 -5.85 -14.13 -33.27
C ASP A 37 -4.61 -13.27 -33.54
N GLY A 38 -3.63 -13.88 -34.18
CA GLY A 38 -2.48 -13.21 -34.77
C GLY A 38 -2.64 -13.23 -36.28
N GLY A 39 -2.53 -12.08 -36.94
CA GLY A 39 -2.54 -12.04 -38.40
C GLY A 39 -2.57 -10.64 -39.03
N VAL A 40 -1.37 -10.13 -39.33
CA VAL A 40 -0.90 -9.45 -40.56
C VAL A 40 -1.92 -8.80 -41.53
N SER A 41 -1.50 -7.64 -42.07
CA SER A 41 -1.90 -6.96 -43.34
C SER A 41 -2.90 -5.79 -43.16
N VAL A 42 -2.79 -4.61 -43.81
CA VAL A 42 -2.21 -4.22 -45.11
C VAL A 42 -1.91 -2.70 -45.13
N ASP A 43 -1.01 -2.29 -46.04
CA ASP A 43 -0.67 -0.94 -46.48
C ASP A 43 -1.81 -0.11 -47.11
N GLY A 44 -1.63 1.22 -47.06
CA GLY A 44 -2.26 2.22 -47.96
C GLY A 44 -2.04 3.63 -47.37
N GLY A 45 -1.07 4.42 -47.83
CA GLY A 45 -1.16 5.34 -48.99
C GLY A 45 -1.96 6.60 -48.62
N THR A 46 -1.58 7.87 -48.87
CA THR A 46 -0.68 8.53 -49.83
C THR A 46 -0.59 10.04 -49.48
N THR A 47 0.58 10.68 -49.75
CA THR A 47 0.88 12.06 -50.28
C THR A 47 -0.02 13.27 -49.91
N ASP A 48 0.46 14.52 -49.70
CA ASP A 48 1.22 15.36 -50.64
C ASP A 48 1.71 16.73 -50.04
N GLY A 49 2.70 17.34 -50.71
CA GLY A 49 2.96 18.80 -50.79
C GLY A 49 3.91 19.39 -49.73
N GLY A 50 5.14 19.87 -49.99
CA GLY A 50 5.79 20.31 -51.24
C GLY A 50 5.93 21.84 -51.31
N SER A 51 7.16 22.30 -51.59
CA SER A 51 7.56 23.64 -52.09
C SER A 51 7.76 24.77 -51.05
N SER A 52 8.75 25.66 -51.11
CA SER A 52 9.61 26.09 -52.22
C SER A 52 10.81 26.97 -51.75
N THR A 53 11.89 26.94 -52.56
CA THR A 53 12.83 28.03 -52.95
C THR A 53 13.81 28.60 -51.91
N GLU A 54 15.13 28.41 -52.04
CA GLU A 54 16.11 29.13 -52.93
C GLU A 54 16.24 30.62 -52.52
N ASP A 55 17.37 31.33 -52.51
CA ASP A 55 18.76 31.13 -52.92
C ASP A 55 19.55 32.35 -52.40
N GLY A 56 20.89 32.28 -52.44
CA GLY A 56 21.70 33.49 -52.66
C GLY A 56 22.67 33.87 -51.54
N GLY A 57 23.92 33.40 -51.67
CA GLY A 57 25.06 34.03 -51.01
C GLY A 57 25.59 35.21 -51.82
N THR A 58 26.17 36.18 -51.14
CA THR A 58 27.42 36.87 -51.52
C THR A 58 28.08 37.48 -50.29
N SER A 59 29.40 37.50 -50.34
CA SER A 59 30.37 37.92 -49.33
C SER A 59 30.92 39.32 -49.61
N ASP A 60 31.26 40.09 -48.58
CA ASP A 60 32.49 40.92 -48.52
C ASP A 60 32.78 41.56 -47.13
N GLY A 61 34.08 41.65 -46.81
CA GLY A 61 34.72 42.61 -45.88
C GLY A 61 34.47 42.40 -44.38
N GLY A 62 35.40 41.96 -43.52
CA GLY A 62 36.83 42.24 -43.48
C GLY A 62 37.15 43.14 -42.26
N ALA A 63 38.03 42.64 -41.38
CA ALA A 63 38.87 43.34 -40.39
C ALA A 63 38.52 43.24 -38.88
N GLY A 64 39.37 42.50 -38.17
CA GLY A 64 39.98 42.95 -36.90
C GLY A 64 39.21 42.72 -35.60
N LEU A 65 39.61 41.73 -34.80
CA LEU A 65 40.64 41.89 -33.76
C LEU A 65 40.75 40.59 -32.96
N ASP A 66 41.96 40.03 -32.95
CA ASP A 66 42.38 39.11 -31.90
C ASP A 66 42.55 39.90 -30.58
N GLY A 67 42.36 39.20 -29.47
CA GLY A 67 42.55 39.80 -28.14
C GLY A 67 41.84 39.06 -27.04
N GLY A 68 41.89 37.73 -27.04
CA GLY A 68 41.49 36.93 -25.89
C GLY A 68 42.39 37.27 -24.69
N ARG A 69 41.83 37.96 -23.70
CA ARG A 69 42.39 38.02 -22.35
C ARG A 69 41.59 37.08 -21.45
N THR A 70 42.33 36.15 -20.89
CA THR A 70 42.01 35.28 -19.76
C THR A 70 41.64 36.09 -18.52
N ASP A 71 40.54 35.74 -17.85
CA ASP A 71 40.45 35.80 -16.40
C ASP A 71 40.35 34.37 -15.84
N GLY A 72 41.46 33.95 -15.22
CA GLY A 72 41.58 32.69 -14.49
C GLY A 72 40.77 32.73 -13.21
N GLY A 73 39.45 32.58 -13.33
CA GLY A 73 38.65 32.02 -12.26
C GLY A 73 38.91 30.53 -12.25
N THR A 74 39.78 30.05 -11.35
CA THR A 74 39.77 28.65 -10.93
C THR A 74 38.32 28.33 -10.61
N HIS A 75 37.72 27.45 -11.41
CA HIS A 75 36.51 26.75 -11.03
C HIS A 75 36.88 26.09 -9.71
N GLU A 76 36.48 26.69 -8.59
CA GLU A 76 36.40 25.94 -7.35
C GLU A 76 35.42 24.83 -7.70
N ASP A 77 35.98 23.63 -7.92
CA ASP A 77 35.22 22.39 -7.86
C ASP A 77 34.35 22.56 -6.63
N GLY A 78 33.03 22.69 -6.87
CA GLY A 78 32.05 22.74 -5.80
C GLY A 78 32.30 21.50 -4.98
N GLY A 79 32.98 21.71 -3.84
CA GLY A 79 33.55 20.62 -3.05
C GLY A 79 32.45 19.61 -2.86
N ALA A 80 32.73 18.36 -3.23
CA ALA A 80 31.84 17.26 -2.95
C ALA A 80 31.45 17.40 -1.49
N VAL A 81 30.19 17.76 -1.24
CA VAL A 81 29.64 17.76 0.10
C VAL A 81 29.94 16.37 0.65
N ASP A 82 30.78 16.31 1.67
CA ASP A 82 31.12 15.06 2.32
C ASP A 82 29.81 14.42 2.75
N ALA A 83 29.37 13.40 2.00
CA ALA A 83 28.06 12.78 2.17
C ALA A 83 27.98 11.96 3.47
N GLY A 84 29.02 12.02 4.30
CA GLY A 84 29.21 11.14 5.43
C GLY A 84 29.53 9.71 4.98
N PRO A 85 29.81 8.82 5.94
CA PRO A 85 29.94 7.41 5.64
C PRO A 85 28.60 6.85 5.10
N PRO A 86 28.64 5.85 4.18
CA PRO A 86 27.42 5.20 3.73
C PRO A 86 26.73 4.48 4.88
N CYS A 87 25.41 4.34 4.80
CA CYS A 87 24.64 3.63 5.81
C CYS A 87 25.18 2.21 6.01
N PRO A 88 25.51 1.78 7.24
CA PRO A 88 26.07 0.45 7.48
C PRO A 88 25.04 -0.67 7.33
N ILE A 89 23.76 -0.32 7.21
CA ILE A 89 22.66 -1.26 6.99
C ILE A 89 22.35 -1.27 5.48
N PRO A 90 22.46 -2.40 4.78
CA PRO A 90 22.08 -2.49 3.37
C PRO A 90 20.62 -2.13 3.11
N TRP A 91 20.31 -1.56 1.95
CA TRP A 91 18.96 -1.15 1.58
C TRP A 91 17.95 -2.31 1.57
N ASP A 92 18.41 -3.51 1.22
CA ASP A 92 17.64 -4.75 1.14
C ASP A 92 17.70 -5.60 2.43
N ALA A 93 18.41 -5.13 3.45
CA ALA A 93 18.43 -5.80 4.75
C ALA A 93 17.01 -5.90 5.32
N THR A 94 16.71 -7.03 5.94
CA THR A 94 15.40 -7.30 6.55
C THR A 94 15.55 -7.77 7.99
N VAL A 95 14.45 -7.70 8.73
CA VAL A 95 14.33 -8.19 10.10
C VAL A 95 12.95 -8.82 10.30
N THR A 96 12.87 -9.86 11.13
CA THR A 96 11.61 -10.49 11.49
C THR A 96 10.98 -9.79 12.70
N ALA A 97 9.72 -9.41 12.55
CA ALA A 97 8.88 -8.92 13.63
C ALA A 97 7.63 -9.80 13.77
N THR A 98 6.84 -9.55 14.80
CA THR A 98 5.60 -10.30 15.08
C THR A 98 4.40 -9.37 15.02
N LEU A 99 3.34 -9.75 14.31
CA LEU A 99 2.04 -9.07 14.34
C LEU A 99 1.03 -9.93 15.09
N SER A 100 0.36 -9.33 16.08
CA SER A 100 -0.83 -9.90 16.71
C SER A 100 -2.03 -9.04 16.34
N ILE A 101 -3.12 -9.66 15.87
CA ILE A 101 -4.22 -8.91 15.28
C ILE A 101 -5.56 -9.62 15.45
N THR A 102 -6.62 -8.84 15.59
CA THR A 102 -8.01 -9.28 15.46
C THR A 102 -8.87 -8.21 14.82
N ALA A 103 -10.03 -8.60 14.28
CA ALA A 103 -11.01 -7.68 13.73
C ALA A 103 -12.43 -8.20 13.96
N ASP A 104 -13.37 -7.28 14.13
CA ASP A 104 -14.79 -7.53 14.17
C ASP A 104 -15.41 -7.00 12.86
N ASP A 105 -15.75 -7.84 11.87
CA ASP A 105 -15.85 -9.31 11.93
C ASP A 105 -14.66 -10.06 11.29
N SER A 106 -14.10 -9.51 10.20
CA SER A 106 -13.11 -10.21 9.37
C SER A 106 -11.95 -9.32 8.96
N ARG A 107 -10.83 -9.93 8.56
CA ARG A 107 -9.62 -9.23 8.16
C ARG A 107 -8.80 -9.99 7.13
N ARG A 108 -8.08 -9.22 6.32
CA ARG A 108 -6.96 -9.68 5.49
C ARG A 108 -5.81 -8.72 5.69
N VAL A 109 -4.59 -9.23 5.78
CA VAL A 109 -3.41 -8.44 6.16
C VAL A 109 -2.32 -8.59 5.11
N TRP A 110 -1.68 -7.48 4.78
CA TRP A 110 -0.46 -7.45 3.98
C TRP A 110 0.61 -6.62 4.67
N VAL A 111 1.86 -6.99 4.44
CA VAL A 111 3.04 -6.28 4.93
C VAL A 111 3.92 -6.03 3.73
N ASN A 112 4.20 -4.76 3.46
CA ASN A 112 4.96 -4.33 2.29
C ASN A 112 4.39 -4.86 0.96
N GLY A 113 3.06 -4.98 0.87
CA GLY A 113 2.36 -5.55 -0.30
C GLY A 113 2.34 -7.08 -0.36
N ILE A 114 3.04 -7.78 0.53
CA ILE A 114 3.03 -9.25 0.60
C ILE A 114 1.91 -9.71 1.54
N HIS A 115 1.07 -10.63 1.07
CA HIS A 115 -0.01 -11.20 1.87
C HIS A 115 0.55 -11.96 3.08
N GLY A 116 -0.02 -11.70 4.25
CA GLY A 116 0.33 -12.35 5.50
C GLY A 116 -0.72 -13.35 5.95
N GLU A 117 -1.96 -12.88 6.17
CA GLU A 117 -3.07 -13.74 6.60
C GLU A 117 -4.43 -13.27 6.09
N SER A 118 -5.42 -14.16 6.21
CA SER A 118 -6.84 -13.87 6.06
C SER A 118 -7.63 -14.67 7.09
N THR A 119 -8.50 -13.99 7.85
CA THR A 119 -9.38 -14.63 8.85
C THR A 119 -10.80 -14.08 8.72
N THR A 120 -11.79 -14.97 8.81
CA THR A 120 -13.21 -14.62 8.70
C THR A 120 -13.93 -14.71 10.05
N ASN A 121 -14.78 -13.71 10.33
CA ASN A 121 -15.89 -13.72 11.29
C ASN A 121 -15.60 -14.26 12.71
N GLN A 122 -14.50 -13.83 13.33
CA GLN A 122 -14.24 -14.22 14.72
C GLN A 122 -13.24 -13.31 15.45
N TRP A 123 -13.72 -12.19 15.98
CA TRP A 123 -12.88 -11.25 16.74
C TRP A 123 -12.30 -11.84 18.04
N THR A 124 -12.94 -12.87 18.60
CA THR A 124 -12.48 -13.58 19.81
C THR A 124 -11.27 -14.49 19.57
N GLN A 125 -10.89 -14.72 18.31
CA GLN A 125 -9.72 -15.53 17.93
C GLN A 125 -8.66 -14.63 17.27
N PRO A 126 -7.91 -13.86 18.07
CA PRO A 126 -6.77 -13.12 17.54
C PRO A 126 -5.73 -14.10 16.99
N THR A 127 -5.06 -13.73 15.91
CA THR A 127 -3.95 -14.49 15.34
C THR A 127 -2.64 -13.77 15.62
N ARG A 128 -1.55 -14.54 15.60
CA ARG A 128 -0.19 -14.02 15.69
C ARG A 128 0.68 -14.72 14.66
N PHE A 129 1.41 -13.95 13.87
CA PHE A 129 2.32 -14.48 12.86
C PHE A 129 3.57 -13.61 12.73
N SER A 130 4.62 -14.21 12.17
CA SER A 130 5.86 -13.51 11.86
C SER A 130 5.73 -12.77 10.54
N LEU A 131 6.29 -11.56 10.47
CA LEU A 131 6.36 -10.76 9.27
C LEU A 131 7.78 -10.27 9.02
N THR A 132 8.08 -9.90 7.78
CA THR A 132 9.38 -9.37 7.35
C THR A 132 9.29 -7.87 7.17
N LEU A 133 10.11 -7.13 7.91
CA LEU A 133 10.29 -5.69 7.77
C LEU A 133 11.61 -5.38 7.08
N PHE A 134 11.65 -4.32 6.28
CA PHE A 134 12.89 -3.68 5.86
C PHE A 134 13.60 -3.09 7.07
N ARG A 135 14.89 -3.40 7.20
CA ARG A 135 15.73 -2.98 8.32
C ARG A 135 16.37 -1.62 8.10
N HIS A 136 16.49 -1.17 6.85
CA HIS A 136 17.12 0.11 6.52
C HIS A 136 16.30 1.28 7.11
N PRO A 137 16.92 2.21 7.86
CA PRO A 137 16.21 3.24 8.64
C PRO A 137 15.46 4.27 7.79
N GLN A 138 15.87 4.45 6.54
CA GLN A 138 15.19 5.32 5.57
C GLN A 138 14.18 4.58 4.69
N ARG A 139 14.03 3.26 4.86
CA ARG A 139 13.11 2.46 4.04
C ARG A 139 11.82 2.20 4.81
N ARG A 140 10.72 2.70 4.27
CA ARG A 140 9.39 2.53 4.89
C ARG A 140 8.96 1.07 4.89
N ASN A 141 8.28 0.71 5.96
CA ASN A 141 7.43 -0.47 6.03
C ASN A 141 5.98 -0.02 6.09
N VAL A 142 5.10 -0.77 5.43
CA VAL A 142 3.67 -0.49 5.44
C VAL A 142 2.91 -1.75 5.80
N ILE A 143 2.11 -1.66 6.85
CA ILE A 143 1.13 -2.68 7.22
C ILE A 143 -0.21 -2.22 6.65
N THR A 144 -0.86 -3.08 5.91
CA THR A 144 -2.18 -2.80 5.36
C THR A 144 -3.16 -3.87 5.80
N VAL A 145 -4.38 -3.45 6.13
CA VAL A 145 -5.44 -4.36 6.57
C VAL A 145 -6.71 -4.00 5.83
N HIS A 146 -7.34 -4.99 5.22
CA HIS A 146 -8.72 -4.90 4.77
C HIS A 146 -9.57 -5.59 5.84
N ALA A 147 -10.30 -4.80 6.63
CA ALA A 147 -11.27 -5.32 7.58
C ALA A 147 -12.68 -5.20 6.99
N THR A 148 -13.57 -6.10 7.37
CA THR A 148 -14.97 -6.01 6.95
C THR A 148 -15.86 -6.32 8.14
N ASN A 149 -16.72 -5.36 8.47
CA ASN A 149 -17.88 -5.59 9.32
C ASN A 149 -19.03 -6.16 8.47
N LEU A 150 -19.72 -7.15 9.03
CA LEU A 150 -20.78 -7.95 8.43
C LEU A 150 -22.07 -7.87 9.27
N GLN A 151 -22.10 -7.02 10.30
CA GLN A 151 -23.20 -6.92 11.25
C GLN A 151 -23.69 -5.48 11.46
N ASN A 152 -24.87 -5.35 12.05
CA ASN A 152 -25.34 -4.09 12.62
C ASN A 152 -25.99 -4.40 13.98
N GLN A 153 -25.25 -4.15 15.04
CA GLN A 153 -25.67 -4.30 16.42
C GLN A 153 -25.66 -2.93 17.12
N PRO A 154 -26.51 -2.71 18.14
CA PRO A 154 -26.44 -1.51 18.98
C PRO A 154 -25.11 -1.41 19.74
N GLY A 155 -24.58 -0.19 19.89
CA GLY A 155 -23.28 0.04 20.54
C GLY A 155 -22.10 -0.29 19.63
N PHE A 156 -20.88 -0.35 20.14
CA PHE A 156 -19.74 -0.75 19.30
C PHE A 156 -19.90 -2.19 18.81
N ASP A 157 -19.61 -2.46 17.55
CA ASP A 157 -19.80 -3.78 16.91
C ASP A 157 -18.86 -4.02 15.72
N ARG A 158 -17.88 -3.13 15.54
CA ARG A 158 -16.89 -3.17 14.46
C ARG A 158 -15.58 -2.57 14.94
N GLY A 159 -14.48 -3.14 14.49
CA GLY A 159 -13.18 -2.59 14.82
C GLY A 159 -12.01 -3.46 14.42
N LEU A 160 -10.86 -2.83 14.28
CA LEU A 160 -9.55 -3.49 14.13
C LEU A 160 -8.75 -3.29 15.42
N LEU A 161 -8.09 -4.34 15.89
CA LEU A 161 -7.19 -4.28 17.05
C LEU A 161 -5.90 -5.04 16.74
N ALA A 162 -4.75 -4.38 16.82
CA ALA A 162 -3.48 -5.03 16.50
C ALA A 162 -2.28 -4.43 17.26
N ASP A 163 -1.18 -5.19 17.25
CA ASP A 163 0.15 -4.70 17.58
C ASP A 163 1.23 -5.37 16.74
N VAL A 164 2.29 -4.62 16.42
CA VAL A 164 3.54 -5.12 15.83
C VAL A 164 4.66 -4.97 16.83
N ARG A 165 5.38 -6.07 17.08
CA ARG A 165 6.50 -6.15 18.01
C ARG A 165 7.80 -6.48 17.30
N LEU A 166 8.84 -5.70 17.57
CA LEU A 166 10.22 -5.96 17.18
C LEU A 166 11.11 -5.80 18.42
N GLY A 167 11.60 -6.91 18.98
CA GLY A 167 12.29 -6.89 20.26
C GLY A 167 11.40 -6.28 21.36
N ASN A 168 11.88 -5.20 21.97
CA ASN A 168 11.15 -4.45 23.01
C ASN A 168 10.31 -3.29 22.44
N SER A 169 10.39 -3.03 21.13
CA SER A 169 9.63 -1.98 20.47
C SER A 169 8.25 -2.49 20.05
N VAL A 170 7.23 -1.64 20.17
CA VAL A 170 5.86 -1.97 19.80
C VAL A 170 5.16 -0.79 19.13
N VAL A 171 4.46 -1.07 18.04
CA VAL A 171 3.45 -0.18 17.44
C VAL A 171 2.10 -0.83 17.63
N VAL A 172 1.10 -0.07 18.07
CA VAL A 172 -0.27 -0.57 18.31
C VAL A 172 -1.25 0.07 17.35
N THR A 173 -2.47 -0.48 17.27
CA THR A 173 -3.60 0.24 16.67
C THR A 173 -4.01 1.41 17.56
N ASP A 174 -4.12 2.58 16.96
CA ASP A 174 -4.46 3.87 17.56
C ASP A 174 -4.95 4.82 16.45
N GLU A 175 -5.26 6.06 16.82
CA GLU A 175 -5.67 7.12 15.89
C GLU A 175 -4.68 7.41 14.74
N ARG A 176 -3.40 7.04 14.85
CA ARG A 176 -2.36 7.31 13.83
C ARG A 176 -2.43 6.39 12.61
N TRP A 177 -3.33 5.41 12.63
CA TRP A 177 -3.60 4.56 11.47
C TRP A 177 -4.44 5.32 10.47
N LYS A 178 -4.03 5.31 9.20
CA LYS A 178 -4.83 5.83 8.10
C LYS A 178 -5.93 4.86 7.74
N GLN A 179 -7.10 5.38 7.35
CA GLN A 179 -8.23 4.57 6.93
C GLN A 179 -9.00 5.15 5.74
N ARG A 180 -9.71 4.26 5.04
CA ARG A 180 -10.70 4.60 4.01
C ARG A 180 -11.85 3.61 4.02
N GLY A 181 -13.09 4.11 4.02
CA GLY A 181 -14.28 3.29 3.83
C GLY A 181 -14.45 2.86 2.38
N GLY A 182 -14.73 1.58 2.14
CA GLY A 182 -15.02 1.07 0.79
C GLY A 182 -16.43 1.41 0.28
N ASN A 183 -17.32 1.85 1.18
CA ASN A 183 -18.67 2.27 0.83
C ASN A 183 -18.78 3.78 0.51
N ASP A 184 -17.71 4.56 0.65
CA ASP A 184 -17.73 6.02 0.52
C ASP A 184 -17.85 6.51 -0.94
N GLY A 185 -18.34 5.66 -1.85
CA GLY A 185 -18.67 5.99 -3.25
C GLY A 185 -17.49 6.37 -4.14
N GLY A 186 -16.26 6.33 -3.63
CA GLY A 186 -15.08 6.80 -4.34
C GLY A 186 -13.87 5.88 -4.26
N TRP A 187 -14.02 4.64 -3.82
CA TRP A 187 -12.89 3.71 -3.72
C TRP A 187 -13.28 2.31 -4.19
N ASP A 188 -12.56 1.79 -5.18
CA ASP A 188 -12.77 0.46 -5.73
C ASP A 188 -12.08 -0.57 -4.82
N ILE A 189 -12.86 -1.45 -4.21
CA ILE A 189 -12.37 -2.57 -3.40
C ILE A 189 -11.40 -3.49 -4.17
N ASN A 190 -11.45 -3.46 -5.50
CA ASN A 190 -10.58 -4.23 -6.39
C ASN A 190 -9.31 -3.46 -6.80
N ASP A 191 -9.21 -2.16 -6.49
CA ASP A 191 -7.95 -1.45 -6.66
C ASP A 191 -6.95 -2.00 -5.65
N ALA A 192 -5.91 -2.67 -6.13
CA ALA A 192 -4.85 -3.22 -5.29
C ALA A 192 -3.71 -2.21 -5.02
N SER A 193 -3.79 -0.99 -5.57
CA SER A 193 -2.72 0.01 -5.50
C SER A 193 -2.33 0.36 -4.06
N TRP A 194 -3.31 0.40 -3.15
CA TRP A 194 -3.10 0.62 -1.70
C TRP A 194 -2.36 -0.49 -0.97
N LEU A 195 -2.09 -1.64 -1.60
CA LEU A 195 -1.17 -2.62 -1.04
C LEU A 195 0.28 -2.21 -1.24
N ASN A 196 0.55 -1.35 -2.22
CA ASN A 196 1.89 -0.86 -2.51
C ASN A 196 2.41 -0.03 -1.32
N PRO A 197 3.63 -0.30 -0.83
CA PRO A 197 4.28 0.55 0.17
C PRO A 197 4.34 2.01 -0.26
N ASN A 198 4.41 2.25 -1.58
CA ASN A 198 4.53 3.57 -2.17
C ASN A 198 3.23 4.31 -2.46
N PHE A 199 2.08 3.71 -2.16
CA PHE A 199 0.80 4.39 -2.25
C PHE A 199 0.76 5.62 -1.34
N ASP A 200 0.21 6.72 -1.85
CA ASP A 200 -0.01 7.97 -1.11
C ASP A 200 -1.36 7.93 -0.40
N ASP A 201 -1.34 7.71 0.91
CA ASP A 201 -2.50 7.72 1.80
C ASP A 201 -2.69 9.07 2.52
N SER A 202 -2.05 10.15 2.05
CA SER A 202 -2.17 11.49 2.67
C SER A 202 -3.62 12.02 2.70
N GLN A 203 -4.44 11.60 1.74
CA GLN A 203 -5.87 11.95 1.65
C GLN A 203 -6.78 10.99 2.46
N TRP A 204 -6.21 9.98 3.12
CA TRP A 204 -6.97 9.08 3.98
C TRP A 204 -7.19 9.71 5.35
N GLY A 205 -8.36 9.45 5.93
CA GLY A 205 -8.69 9.92 7.26
C GLY A 205 -7.83 9.21 8.29
N ASP A 206 -7.58 9.87 9.41
CA ASP A 206 -7.08 9.19 10.60
C ASP A 206 -8.16 8.27 11.16
N SER A 207 -7.76 7.26 11.92
CA SER A 207 -8.70 6.30 12.50
C SER A 207 -9.33 6.86 13.76
N VAL A 208 -10.57 6.46 14.03
CA VAL A 208 -11.30 6.81 15.25
C VAL A 208 -11.23 5.65 16.23
N GLU A 209 -10.69 5.91 17.41
CA GLU A 209 -10.64 4.96 18.52
C GLU A 209 -12.05 4.70 19.07
N GLN A 210 -12.46 3.43 19.05
CA GLN A 210 -13.75 2.95 19.55
C GLN A 210 -13.67 2.64 21.04
N ALA A 211 -12.66 1.86 21.42
CA ALA A 211 -12.52 1.37 22.78
C ALA A 211 -11.10 0.88 23.08
N THR A 212 -10.69 0.91 24.34
CA THR A 212 -9.42 0.29 24.76
C THR A 212 -9.51 -1.23 24.68
N ASN A 213 -8.40 -1.93 24.43
CA ASN A 213 -8.33 -3.38 24.66
C ASN A 213 -8.68 -3.67 26.13
N GLY A 214 -9.73 -4.44 26.39
CA GLY A 214 -10.29 -4.67 27.73
C GLY A 214 -11.68 -4.09 27.93
N SER A 215 -12.09 -3.10 27.12
CA SER A 215 -13.41 -2.48 27.21
C SER A 215 -14.49 -3.31 26.51
N ALA A 216 -15.74 -3.15 26.97
CA ALA A 216 -16.90 -3.71 26.28
C ALA A 216 -17.05 -3.14 24.86
N PRO A 217 -17.64 -3.90 23.92
CA PRO A 217 -18.20 -5.25 24.09
C PRO A 217 -17.14 -6.36 24.03
N TRP A 218 -15.95 -6.07 23.49
CA TRP A 218 -14.97 -7.10 23.13
C TRP A 218 -14.19 -7.65 24.33
N GLY A 219 -14.08 -6.87 25.41
CA GLY A 219 -13.28 -7.25 26.57
C GLY A 219 -11.79 -7.34 26.24
N ARG A 220 -11.06 -8.15 27.00
CA ARG A 220 -9.60 -8.29 26.88
C ARG A 220 -9.22 -9.29 25.80
N ILE A 221 -8.50 -8.84 24.79
CA ILE A 221 -7.82 -9.67 23.80
C ILE A 221 -6.38 -9.90 24.25
N ASN A 222 -6.13 -11.04 24.89
CA ASN A 222 -4.84 -11.34 25.55
C ASN A 222 -3.63 -11.42 24.60
N LEU A 223 -3.85 -11.72 23.32
CA LEU A 223 -2.75 -11.84 22.35
C LEU A 223 -2.25 -10.48 21.86
N VAL A 224 -3.07 -9.44 21.98
CA VAL A 224 -2.77 -8.08 21.53
C VAL A 224 -2.33 -7.22 22.71
N ASN A 225 -1.44 -6.26 22.47
CA ASN A 225 -0.95 -5.31 23.48
C ASN A 225 -2.12 -4.63 24.23
N THR A 226 -1.95 -4.43 25.55
CA THR A 226 -2.98 -3.80 26.39
C THR A 226 -3.23 -2.33 26.06
N ASN A 227 -2.26 -1.64 25.47
CA ASN A 227 -2.36 -0.24 25.07
C ASN A 227 -2.96 -0.07 23.66
N ALA A 228 -3.28 -1.16 22.97
CA ALA A 228 -3.92 -1.08 21.67
C ALA A 228 -5.38 -0.63 21.79
N MET A 229 -5.81 0.16 20.81
CA MET A 229 -7.17 0.68 20.68
C MET A 229 -7.88 -0.05 19.55
N TRP A 230 -9.14 -0.41 19.78
CA TRP A 230 -10.05 -0.79 18.71
C TRP A 230 -10.28 0.44 17.84
N ILE A 231 -10.04 0.34 16.54
CA ILE A 231 -10.15 1.48 15.61
C ILE A 231 -11.14 1.22 14.48
N TRP A 232 -11.82 2.28 14.03
CA TRP A 232 -12.73 2.29 12.88
C TRP A 232 -12.75 3.68 12.22
N PRO A 233 -13.29 3.88 11.00
CA PRO A 233 -13.33 5.19 10.35
C PRO A 233 -14.15 6.29 11.04
N TRP A 234 -15.09 5.91 11.90
CA TRP A 234 -16.00 6.81 12.59
C TRP A 234 -16.48 6.17 13.90
N ASN A 235 -17.07 6.95 14.81
CA ASN A 235 -17.57 6.42 16.09
C ASN A 235 -18.79 5.51 15.87
N SER A 236 -18.59 4.20 16.04
CA SER A 236 -19.58 3.17 15.76
C SER A 236 -20.58 2.90 16.87
N GLN A 237 -20.71 3.77 17.87
CA GLN A 237 -21.65 3.57 18.98
C GLN A 237 -23.13 3.76 18.58
N GLY A 238 -23.41 4.44 17.46
CA GLY A 238 -24.76 4.76 16.98
C GLY A 238 -25.60 3.53 16.60
N THR A 239 -26.74 3.73 15.94
CA THR A 239 -27.62 2.64 15.46
C THR A 239 -27.82 2.64 13.95
N LEU A 240 -27.55 3.77 13.28
CA LEU A 240 -27.61 3.88 11.83
C LEU A 240 -26.25 3.54 11.23
N LYS A 241 -26.08 2.27 10.88
CA LYS A 241 -24.81 1.74 10.38
C LYS A 241 -25.04 0.75 9.25
N PRO A 242 -24.12 0.66 8.28
CA PRO A 242 -24.15 -0.42 7.28
C PRO A 242 -23.91 -1.78 7.95
N VAL A 243 -24.59 -2.81 7.42
CA VAL A 243 -24.34 -4.22 7.77
C VAL A 243 -23.03 -4.68 7.15
N PHE A 244 -22.85 -4.44 5.85
CA PHE A 244 -21.62 -4.76 5.13
C PHE A 244 -20.78 -3.48 4.99
N GLU A 245 -19.62 -3.46 5.63
CA GLU A 245 -18.73 -2.29 5.65
C GLU A 245 -17.27 -2.72 5.53
N PRO A 246 -16.72 -2.73 4.30
CA PRO A 246 -15.30 -2.91 4.09
C PRO A 246 -14.55 -1.61 4.42
N VAL A 247 -13.44 -1.74 5.14
CA VAL A 247 -12.55 -0.64 5.50
C VAL A 247 -11.11 -1.06 5.26
N PHE A 248 -10.35 -0.14 4.68
CA PHE A 248 -8.92 -0.30 4.44
C PHE A 248 -8.17 0.52 5.48
N PHE A 249 -7.22 -0.11 6.16
CA PHE A 249 -6.35 0.52 7.14
C PHE A 249 -4.90 0.45 6.66
N ARG A 250 -4.13 1.50 6.94
CA ARG A 250 -2.71 1.60 6.60
C ARG A 250 -1.92 2.19 7.75
N ARG A 251 -0.78 1.57 8.06
CA ARG A 251 0.21 2.10 9.00
C ARG A 251 1.60 2.06 8.41
N THR A 252 2.20 3.25 8.28
CA THR A 252 3.59 3.41 7.90
C THR A 252 4.47 3.43 9.15
N LEU A 253 5.59 2.73 9.10
CA LEU A 253 6.60 2.71 10.15
C LEU A 253 8.00 2.43 9.57
N TYR A 254 9.04 2.68 10.37
CA TYR A 254 10.44 2.44 10.02
C TYR A 254 11.14 1.69 11.16
N VAL A 255 12.33 1.16 10.87
CA VAL A 255 13.21 0.53 11.87
C VAL A 255 14.45 1.40 12.04
N ASP A 256 14.61 2.04 13.19
CA ASP A 256 15.74 2.95 13.45
C ASP A 256 17.08 2.22 13.54
N MET A 257 18.19 2.96 13.68
CA MET A 257 19.53 2.37 13.81
C MET A 257 19.67 1.38 14.98
N ASN A 258 18.88 1.53 16.03
CA ASN A 258 18.87 0.67 17.22
C ASN A 258 17.90 -0.52 17.10
N GLY A 259 17.25 -0.70 15.96
CA GLY A 259 16.28 -1.78 15.74
C GLY A 259 14.93 -1.52 16.41
N GLN A 260 14.60 -0.26 16.72
CA GLN A 260 13.30 0.14 17.27
C GLN A 260 12.35 0.55 16.13
N LEU A 261 11.06 0.28 16.31
CA LEU A 261 10.01 0.78 15.44
C LEU A 261 9.78 2.27 15.71
N VAL A 262 9.73 3.07 14.66
CA VAL A 262 9.52 4.53 14.71
C VAL A 262 8.59 4.98 13.59
N ASP A 263 7.98 6.16 13.75
CA ASP A 263 6.93 6.66 12.84
C ASP A 263 7.48 7.33 11.57
N GLY A 264 8.75 7.70 11.56
CA GLY A 264 9.39 8.40 10.46
C GLY A 264 10.77 7.82 10.12
N PRO A 265 11.31 8.16 8.94
CA PRO A 265 12.63 7.71 8.54
C PRO A 265 13.67 8.20 9.55
N ALA A 266 14.58 7.31 9.95
CA ALA A 266 15.70 7.66 10.81
C ALA A 266 16.95 7.94 9.98
N ALA A 267 17.82 8.82 10.49
CA ALA A 267 19.09 9.12 9.85
C ALA A 267 20.02 7.90 9.90
N CYS A 268 20.78 7.71 8.81
CA CYS A 268 22.00 6.93 8.87
C CYS A 268 23.12 7.82 9.46
N PRO A 269 24.07 7.23 10.21
CA PRO A 269 25.21 7.95 10.77
C PRO A 269 26.15 8.51 9.71
#